data_AF-A0A3N6N3I3-F1
#
_entry.id   AF-A0A3N6N3I3-F1
#
_cell.length_a   1.000
_cell.length_b   1.000
_cell.length_c   1.000
_cell.angle_alpha   90.00
_cell.angle_beta   90.00
_cell.angle_gamma   90.00
#
_symmetry.space_group_name_H-M   'P 1'
#
loop_
_entity.id
_entity.type
_entity.pdbx_description
1 polymer ?
#
loop_
_entity_poly.entity_id
_entity_poly.type
_entity_poly.pdbx_seq_one_letter_code
_entity_poly.pdbx_strand_id
1 'polypeptide(L)'
;MSNSTNYVFVLDASKKPLTPCKPGMAMLTNQPLMVTAMGHGCRQMVQMDKYGFPRKGYQAKKPVPGWKTGDMINVVKGKNIGLKGVRIKTVRSKGNFDIRHGDKILSVSRNHIQPIHRRDGYNYSF
;
A
#
# COMPACT_ATOMS: atom_id res chain seq x y z
N MET A 1 10.83 -32.59 17.68
CA MET A 1 10.33 -31.34 17.07
C MET A 1 11.12 -31.11 15.78
N SER A 2 10.58 -31.49 14.63
CA SER A 2 11.26 -31.34 13.33
C SER A 2 11.20 -29.89 12.88
N ASN A 3 12.37 -29.26 12.70
CA ASN A 3 12.49 -27.96 12.05
C ASN A 3 12.22 -28.11 10.55
N SER A 4 10.98 -27.90 10.12
CA SER A 4 10.64 -27.80 8.69
C SER A 4 11.11 -26.45 8.16
N THR A 5 12.24 -26.45 7.45
CA THR A 5 12.71 -25.31 6.68
C THR A 5 11.82 -25.15 5.44
N ASN A 6 11.07 -24.04 5.37
CA ASN A 6 10.22 -23.72 4.24
C ASN A 6 11.07 -23.04 3.15
N TYR A 7 11.13 -23.64 1.97
CA TYR A 7 11.75 -23.04 0.78
C TYR A 7 10.66 -22.62 -0.21
N VAL A 8 10.87 -21.50 -0.91
CA VAL A 8 9.91 -20.91 -1.85
C VAL A 8 10.57 -20.75 -3.22
N PHE A 9 9.95 -21.34 -4.24
CA PHE A 9 10.24 -21.03 -5.64
C PHE A 9 9.20 -20.14 -6.29
N VAL A 10 9.68 -19.15 -7.02
CA VAL A 10 8.90 -18.26 -7.86
C VAL A 10 8.85 -18.84 -9.27
N LEU A 11 7.65 -19.22 -9.73
CA LEU A 11 7.37 -19.65 -11.09
C LEU A 11 6.88 -18.46 -11.92
N ASP A 12 7.11 -18.48 -13.24
CA ASP A 12 6.52 -17.49 -14.15
C ASP A 12 5.02 -17.77 -14.44
N ALA A 13 4.35 -16.87 -15.17
CA ALA A 13 2.93 -17.01 -15.54
C ALA A 13 2.63 -18.23 -16.46
N SER A 14 3.65 -18.80 -17.10
CA SER A 14 3.60 -20.02 -17.91
C SER A 14 4.03 -21.29 -17.13
N LYS A 15 4.17 -21.18 -15.80
CA LYS A 15 4.65 -22.24 -14.89
C LYS A 15 6.09 -22.66 -15.15
N LYS A 16 6.89 -21.83 -15.82
CA LYS A 16 8.31 -22.10 -16.05
C LYS A 16 9.15 -21.57 -14.88
N PRO A 17 10.12 -22.34 -14.38
CA PRO A 17 11.03 -21.86 -13.34
C PRO A 17 11.96 -20.79 -13.92
N LEU A 18 12.05 -19.65 -13.25
CA LEU A 18 13.08 -18.66 -13.54
C LEU A 18 14.43 -19.27 -13.11
N THR A 19 15.30 -19.57 -14.06
CA THR A 19 16.56 -20.32 -13.83
C THR A 19 17.68 -19.45 -13.26
N PRO A 20 18.70 -20.02 -12.56
CA PRO A 20 18.71 -21.28 -11.82
C PRO A 20 18.74 -21.00 -10.30
N CYS A 21 17.61 -21.12 -9.63
CA CYS A 21 17.56 -21.16 -8.17
C CYS A 21 17.67 -22.62 -7.71
N LYS A 22 18.54 -22.93 -6.75
CA LYS A 22 18.75 -24.31 -6.23
C LYS A 22 17.43 -24.91 -5.69
N PRO A 23 17.12 -26.21 -5.95
CA PRO A 23 15.88 -26.92 -5.58
C PRO A 23 15.47 -26.75 -4.10
N GLY A 24 14.55 -25.85 -3.83
CA GLY A 24 13.79 -25.74 -2.58
C GLY A 24 12.32 -25.37 -2.87
N MET A 25 11.49 -26.40 -3.10
CA MET A 25 10.01 -26.41 -3.16
C MET A 25 9.27 -25.39 -4.05
N ALA A 26 8.56 -25.90 -5.06
CA ALA A 26 7.68 -25.12 -5.92
C ALA A 26 6.23 -25.22 -5.44
N MET A 27 5.65 -24.09 -5.04
CA MET A 27 4.22 -23.97 -4.73
C MET A 27 3.47 -23.69 -6.03
N LEU A 28 2.62 -24.61 -6.45
CA LEU A 28 1.73 -24.41 -7.60
C LEU A 28 0.50 -23.64 -7.10
N THR A 29 0.46 -22.33 -7.32
CA THR A 29 -0.66 -21.49 -6.92
C THR A 29 -1.59 -21.25 -8.10
N ASN A 30 -2.90 -21.45 -7.92
CA ASN A 30 -3.89 -21.13 -8.95
C ASN A 30 -4.09 -19.61 -9.08
N GLN A 31 -3.70 -18.84 -8.05
CA GLN A 31 -3.83 -17.39 -8.01
C GLN A 31 -2.55 -16.78 -7.39
N PRO A 32 -1.60 -16.31 -8.23
CA PRO A 32 -0.37 -15.70 -7.74
C PRO A 32 -0.65 -14.34 -7.09
N LEU A 33 0.09 -14.01 -6.03
CA LEU A 33 0.07 -12.67 -5.46
C LEU A 33 0.81 -11.71 -6.40
N MET A 34 0.06 -10.79 -7.01
CA MET A 34 0.60 -9.69 -7.79
C MET A 34 1.11 -8.59 -6.87
N VAL A 35 2.41 -8.29 -6.97
CA VAL A 35 3.07 -7.21 -6.24
C VAL A 35 3.49 -6.12 -7.21
N THR A 36 2.95 -4.92 -7.04
CA THR A 36 3.28 -3.76 -7.90
C THR A 36 4.01 -2.69 -7.10
N ALA A 37 5.15 -2.21 -7.60
CA ALA A 37 5.89 -1.12 -6.97
C ALA A 37 5.14 0.22 -7.16
N MET A 38 4.90 0.93 -6.05
CA MET A 38 4.12 2.19 -6.01
C MET A 38 4.99 3.42 -5.70
N GLY A 39 6.25 3.22 -5.31
CA GLY A 39 7.15 4.29 -4.87
C GLY A 39 6.81 4.89 -3.50
N HIS A 40 7.61 5.87 -3.06
CA HIS A 40 7.52 6.50 -1.74
C HIS A 40 7.04 7.96 -1.78
N GLY A 41 6.34 8.35 -2.84
CA GLY A 41 5.92 9.72 -3.09
C GLY A 41 6.98 10.55 -3.82
N CYS A 42 6.66 11.82 -4.06
CA CYS A 42 7.54 12.75 -4.77
C CYS A 42 8.46 13.48 -3.77
N ARG A 43 9.74 13.65 -4.12
CA ARG A 43 10.71 14.44 -3.33
C ARG A 43 10.56 15.95 -3.54
N GLN A 44 9.69 16.37 -4.44
CA GLN A 44 9.40 17.78 -4.69
C GLN A 44 8.66 18.41 -3.50
N MET A 45 9.33 19.32 -2.80
CA MET A 45 8.77 19.99 -1.63
C MET A 45 7.69 21.01 -2.01
N VAL A 46 7.94 21.82 -3.03
CA VAL A 46 7.06 22.91 -3.49
C VAL A 46 6.70 22.71 -4.95
N GLN A 47 5.43 22.87 -5.28
CA GLN A 47 4.97 22.87 -6.66
C GLN A 47 5.49 24.12 -7.37
N MET A 48 6.02 23.95 -8.58
CA MET A 48 6.47 25.07 -9.40
C MET A 48 5.28 25.71 -10.13
N ASP A 49 5.44 26.95 -10.58
CA ASP A 49 4.56 27.55 -11.57
C ASP A 49 4.90 27.06 -12.99
N LYS A 50 4.20 27.59 -14.00
CA LYS A 50 4.45 27.25 -15.40
C LYS A 50 5.85 27.64 -15.89
N TYR A 51 6.51 28.60 -15.22
CA TYR A 51 7.81 29.16 -15.59
C TYR A 51 8.97 28.54 -14.79
N GLY A 52 8.69 27.64 -13.85
CA GLY A 52 9.70 26.98 -13.03
C GLY A 52 10.06 27.74 -11.75
N PHE A 53 9.26 28.73 -11.33
CA PHE A 53 9.45 29.38 -10.03
C PHE A 53 8.65 28.67 -8.93
N PRO A 54 9.17 28.55 -7.69
CA PRO A 54 8.41 28.01 -6.57
C PRO A 54 7.15 28.84 -6.30
N ARG A 55 5.99 28.18 -6.15
CA ARG A 55 4.75 28.89 -5.82
C ARG A 55 4.85 29.59 -4.46
N LYS A 56 4.51 30.89 -4.44
CA LYS A 56 4.48 31.72 -3.23
C LYS A 56 3.37 31.24 -2.27
N GLY A 57 3.66 31.23 -0.97
CA GLY A 57 2.67 30.90 0.07
C GLY A 57 2.49 29.41 0.36
N TYR A 58 3.38 28.54 -0.13
CA TYR A 58 3.33 27.12 0.23
C TYR A 58 3.55 26.93 1.74
N GLN A 59 2.64 26.19 2.38
CA GLN A 59 2.81 25.70 3.75
C GLN A 59 3.00 24.19 3.74
N ALA A 60 4.07 23.73 4.41
CA ALA A 60 4.30 22.31 4.59
C ALA A 60 3.11 21.66 5.30
N LYS A 61 2.59 20.57 4.73
CA LYS A 61 1.52 19.80 5.36
C LYS A 61 2.07 19.21 6.66
N LYS A 62 1.41 19.52 7.78
CA LYS A 62 1.75 18.89 9.07
C LYS A 62 1.53 17.39 8.98
N PRO A 63 2.49 16.56 9.42
CA PRO A 63 2.30 15.12 9.46
C PRO A 63 1.18 14.80 10.44
N VAL A 64 0.28 13.91 10.04
CA VAL A 64 -0.74 13.39 10.97
C VAL A 64 -0.10 12.32 11.83
N PRO A 65 -0.23 12.38 13.16
CA PRO A 65 0.35 11.38 14.05
C PRO A 65 -0.16 9.97 13.74
N GLY A 66 0.76 9.01 13.68
CA GLY A 66 0.46 7.58 13.62
C GLY A 66 0.04 7.02 12.26
N TRP A 67 -0.36 7.85 11.30
CA TRP A 67 -0.90 7.39 10.00
C TRP A 67 -0.22 8.08 8.83
N LYS A 68 0.12 7.30 7.81
CA LYS A 68 0.75 7.81 6.58
C LYS A 68 0.01 7.32 5.34
N THR A 69 0.08 8.11 4.26
CA THR A 69 -0.35 7.64 2.94
C THR A 69 0.40 6.36 2.59
N GLY A 70 -0.35 5.36 2.14
CA GLY A 70 0.14 4.04 1.80
C GLY A 70 0.04 2.99 2.90
N ASP A 71 -0.33 3.35 4.14
CA ASP A 71 -0.62 2.35 5.16
C ASP A 71 -1.85 1.52 4.74
N MET A 72 -1.84 0.21 5.04
CA MET A 72 -2.96 -0.70 4.79
C MET A 72 -3.77 -0.92 6.06
N ILE A 73 -5.09 -0.85 5.92
CA ILE A 73 -6.02 -0.79 7.04
C ILE A 73 -7.27 -1.63 6.79
N ASN A 74 -7.88 -2.06 7.89
CA ASN A 74 -9.24 -2.58 7.94
C ASN A 74 -10.19 -1.51 8.48
N VAL A 75 -11.38 -1.39 7.92
CA VAL A 75 -12.44 -0.52 8.45
C VAL A 75 -13.36 -1.33 9.34
N VAL A 76 -13.35 -0.99 10.64
CA VAL A 76 -14.03 -1.75 11.71
C VAL A 76 -15.31 -1.08 12.19
N LYS A 77 -15.46 0.24 11.96
CA LYS A 77 -16.64 1.00 12.41
C LYS A 77 -17.10 2.01 11.34
N GLY A 78 -18.34 2.49 11.48
CA GLY A 78 -18.91 3.55 10.66
C GLY A 78 -19.47 3.07 9.31
N LYS A 79 -19.69 4.01 8.39
CA LYS A 79 -20.43 3.80 7.13
C LYS A 79 -19.83 2.74 6.20
N ASN A 80 -18.50 2.61 6.19
CA ASN A 80 -17.78 1.72 5.25
C ASN A 80 -17.21 0.49 5.96
N ILE A 81 -17.94 -0.04 6.96
CA ILE A 81 -17.53 -1.20 7.75
C ILE A 81 -17.33 -2.44 6.87
N GLY A 82 -16.35 -3.28 7.20
CA GLY A 82 -16.10 -4.55 6.52
C GLY A 82 -15.08 -4.49 5.38
N LEU A 83 -14.65 -3.28 4.97
CA LEU A 83 -13.56 -3.13 4.02
C LEU A 83 -12.24 -3.59 4.65
N LYS A 84 -11.61 -4.61 4.05
CA LYS A 84 -10.35 -5.20 4.51
C LYS A 84 -9.22 -4.98 3.51
N GLY A 85 -7.99 -4.85 4.01
CA GLY A 85 -6.81 -4.74 3.15
C GLY A 85 -6.74 -3.47 2.30
N VAL A 86 -7.47 -2.42 2.67
CA VAL A 86 -7.56 -1.22 1.84
C VAL A 86 -6.40 -0.28 2.16
N ARG A 87 -5.81 0.31 1.11
CA ARG A 87 -4.70 1.26 1.22
C ARG A 87 -5.20 2.69 1.40
N ILE A 88 -4.58 3.44 2.32
CA ILE A 88 -4.84 4.86 2.50
C ILE A 88 -4.25 5.65 1.32
N LYS A 89 -5.11 6.38 0.60
CA LYS A 89 -4.72 7.27 -0.51
C LYS A 89 -4.24 8.62 0.02
N THR A 90 -5.03 9.25 0.88
CA THR A 90 -4.73 10.59 1.40
C THR A 90 -4.99 10.65 2.89
N VAL A 91 -4.02 11.16 3.62
CA VAL A 91 -4.16 11.48 5.04
C VAL A 91 -4.43 12.98 5.19
N ARG A 92 -5.62 13.35 5.70
CA ARG A 92 -5.99 14.77 5.90
C ARG A 92 -5.67 15.21 7.32
N SER A 93 -5.29 16.49 7.47
CA SER A 93 -4.90 17.08 8.76
C SER A 93 -5.96 16.93 9.87
N LYS A 94 -7.25 16.92 9.51
CA LYS A 94 -8.37 16.75 10.45
C LYS A 94 -8.54 15.31 10.99
N GLY A 95 -7.70 14.35 10.58
CA GLY A 95 -7.80 12.95 11.01
C GLY A 95 -8.82 12.11 10.23
N ASN A 96 -9.30 12.63 9.10
CA ASN A 96 -10.06 11.88 8.11
C ASN A 96 -9.12 11.39 6.99
N PHE A 97 -9.38 10.20 6.48
CA PHE A 97 -8.56 9.52 5.50
C PHE A 97 -9.38 9.17 4.28
N ASP A 98 -8.82 9.41 3.10
CA ASP A 98 -9.38 8.95 1.85
C ASP A 98 -8.81 7.56 1.53
N ILE A 99 -9.69 6.59 1.38
CA ILE A 99 -9.38 5.22 0.94
C ILE A 99 -9.88 5.02 -0.49
N ARG A 100 -9.14 4.24 -1.28
CA ARG A 100 -9.58 3.87 -2.63
C ARG A 100 -10.21 2.48 -2.57
N HIS A 101 -11.44 2.35 -3.05
CA HIS A 101 -12.11 1.07 -3.19
C HIS A 101 -12.69 0.98 -4.61
N GLY A 102 -12.03 0.18 -5.46
CA GLY A 102 -12.26 0.20 -6.91
C GLY A 102 -12.03 1.60 -7.49
N ASP A 103 -13.05 2.13 -8.17
CA ASP A 103 -13.04 3.47 -8.76
C ASP A 103 -13.52 4.57 -7.82
N LYS A 104 -14.07 4.20 -6.65
CA LYS A 104 -14.61 5.17 -5.69
C LYS A 104 -13.57 5.54 -4.65
N ILE A 105 -13.61 6.82 -4.26
CA ILE A 105 -12.85 7.34 -3.13
C ILE A 105 -13.83 7.49 -1.96
N LEU A 106 -13.54 6.81 -0.86
CA LEU A 106 -14.36 6.86 0.34
C LEU A 106 -13.59 7.58 1.45
N SER A 107 -14.28 8.37 2.27
CA SER A 107 -13.69 9.03 3.43
C SER A 107 -14.00 8.22 4.70
N VAL A 108 -12.99 8.00 5.55
CA VAL A 108 -13.09 7.26 6.82
C VAL A 108 -12.35 8.01 7.93
N SER A 109 -12.87 7.98 9.15
CA SER A 109 -12.22 8.58 10.33
C SER A 109 -11.13 7.68 10.89
N ARG A 110 -10.07 8.27 11.49
CA ARG A 110 -9.01 7.53 12.17
C ARG A 110 -9.49 6.59 13.28
N ASN A 111 -10.63 6.89 13.90
CA ASN A 111 -11.17 6.10 15.01
C ASN A 111 -11.89 4.82 14.53
N HIS A 112 -12.12 4.70 13.22
CA HIS A 112 -12.90 3.62 12.62
C HIS A 112 -12.04 2.56 11.94
N ILE A 113 -10.72 2.67 12.05
CA ILE A 113 -9.78 1.86 11.29
C ILE A 113 -8.81 1.10 12.21
N GLN A 114 -8.33 -0.03 11.72
CA GLN A 114 -7.26 -0.81 12.36
C GLN A 114 -6.10 -1.00 11.38
N PRO A 115 -4.84 -0.89 11.84
CA PRO A 115 -3.68 -1.08 10.99
C PRO A 115 -3.49 -2.57 10.67
N ILE A 116 -3.11 -2.87 9.43
CA ILE A 116 -2.68 -4.21 8.99
C ILE A 116 -1.19 -4.19 8.75
N HIS A 117 -0.75 -3.24 7.91
CA HIS A 117 0.63 -3.16 7.45
C HIS A 117 1.02 -1.71 7.21
N ARG A 118 2.28 -1.38 7.49
CA ARG A 118 2.82 -0.05 7.25
C ARG A 118 3.22 0.11 5.79
N ARG A 119 3.23 1.35 5.30
CA ARG A 119 3.68 1.62 3.93
C ARG A 119 5.08 1.05 3.71
N ASP A 120 5.20 0.18 2.72
CA ASP A 120 6.44 -0.48 2.29
C ASP A 120 6.81 -0.12 0.85
N GLY A 121 5.96 0.66 0.17
CA GLY A 121 6.16 1.06 -1.22
C GLY A 121 5.58 0.10 -2.24
N TYR A 122 4.94 -0.99 -1.81
CA TYR A 122 4.31 -1.97 -2.69
C TYR A 122 2.79 -1.96 -2.54
N ASN A 123 2.12 -2.45 -3.57
CA ASN A 123 0.70 -2.76 -3.55
C ASN A 123 0.52 -4.26 -3.87
N TYR A 124 -0.45 -4.86 -3.20
CA TYR A 124 -0.68 -6.29 -3.18
C TYR A 124 -2.07 -6.59 -3.73
N SER A 125 -2.15 -7.50 -4.70
CA SER A 125 -3.39 -7.96 -5.31
C SER A 125 -3.27 -9.43 -5.68
N PHE A 126 -4.39 -10.09 -5.96
CA PHE A 126 -4.46 -11.47 -6.42
C PHE A 126 -5.18 -11.52 -7.77
#